data_AF-A0A0B7FME6-F1
#
_entry.id   AF-A0A0B7FME6-F1
#
_cell.length_a   1.000
_cell.length_b   1.000
_cell.length_c   1.000
_cell.angle_alpha   90.00
_cell.angle_beta   90.00
_cell.angle_gamma   90.00
#
_symmetry.space_group_name_H-M   'P 1'
#
loop_
_entity.id
_entity.type
_entity.pdbx_description
1 polymer ?
#
loop_
_entity_poly.entity_id
_entity_poly.type
_entity_poly.pdbx_seq_one_letter_code
_entity_poly.pdbx_strand_id
1 'polypeptide(L)'
;MAHILACPRYGPACYMMMDVMGSMVYGLPQLVDYNTRIELFHPEPQSVERFGCFPGEFVVLLAKINACRDQTSTEGWQSIEQQLVSWESRPQSVPRGLESWKLVAWLALQEAWRHTLLIYLYLAVCGVATDDPRIRTSSKQVFQLMGVIKRQDPPVSNVHVLCQYLIVGICSRTEKQRRLVRERLGYAAETRMWLLRVPEIVTVLDHLWLGAGMAGQPITWGDYVQSRRAMLPLSDQSNTMG
;
A
#
# COMPACT_ATOMS: atom_id res chain seq x y z
N MET A 1 -9.18 13.12 10.06
CA MET A 1 -8.13 13.26 9.00
C MET A 1 -8.25 14.55 8.18
N ALA A 2 -9.44 15.11 7.94
CA ALA A 2 -9.63 16.27 7.05
C ALA A 2 -8.74 17.47 7.39
N HIS A 3 -8.72 17.89 8.65
CA HIS A 3 -7.88 18.99 9.12
C HIS A 3 -6.37 18.71 9.00
N ILE A 4 -5.96 17.45 9.06
CA ILE A 4 -4.55 17.03 8.90
C ILE A 4 -4.17 17.08 7.42
N LEU A 5 -5.04 16.59 6.54
CA LEU A 5 -4.86 16.59 5.08
C LEU A 5 -4.87 18.01 4.49
N ALA A 6 -5.67 18.91 5.06
CA ALA A 6 -5.74 20.32 4.68
C ALA A 6 -4.66 21.18 5.38
N CYS A 7 -3.89 20.62 6.33
CA CYS A 7 -2.89 21.39 7.06
C CYS A 7 -1.73 21.78 6.13
N PRO A 8 -1.32 23.06 6.06
CA PRO A 8 -0.17 23.46 5.25
C PRO A 8 1.16 22.98 5.84
N ARG A 9 1.18 22.52 7.10
CA ARG A 9 2.35 21.95 7.76
C ARG A 9 2.46 20.46 7.38
N TYR A 10 3.62 20.10 6.84
CA TYR A 10 3.90 18.76 6.33
C TYR A 10 3.96 17.66 7.42
N GLY A 11 4.41 18.00 8.64
CA GLY A 11 4.67 17.02 9.71
C GLY A 11 3.48 16.14 10.09
N PRO A 12 2.30 16.72 10.44
CA PRO A 12 1.12 15.92 10.79
C PRO A 12 0.63 14.99 9.68
N ALA A 13 0.68 15.46 8.43
CA ALA A 13 0.30 14.66 7.26
C ALA A 13 1.27 13.48 7.02
N CYS A 14 2.59 13.70 7.19
CA CYS A 14 3.58 12.63 7.15
C CYS A 14 3.33 11.57 8.22
N TYR A 15 3.09 11.99 9.47
CA TYR A 15 2.86 11.06 10.58
C TYR A 15 1.64 10.17 10.30
N MET A 16 0.51 10.78 9.91
CA MET A 16 -0.70 10.05 9.55
C MET A 16 -0.46 9.08 8.39
N MET A 17 0.24 9.51 7.34
CA MET A 17 0.55 8.63 6.22
C MET A 17 1.42 7.44 6.67
N MET A 18 2.41 7.68 7.53
CA MET A 18 3.29 6.63 8.06
C MET A 18 2.54 5.65 8.95
N ASP A 19 1.66 6.12 9.82
CA ASP A 19 0.84 5.27 10.68
C ASP A 19 -0.12 4.39 9.84
N VAL A 20 -0.83 5.01 8.89
CA VAL A 20 -1.77 4.33 8.01
C VAL A 20 -1.09 3.31 7.09
N MET A 21 0.04 3.67 6.47
CA MET A 21 0.83 2.76 5.64
C MET A 21 1.53 1.69 6.48
N GLY A 22 2.07 2.06 7.65
CA GLY A 22 2.72 1.15 8.58
C GLY A 22 1.76 0.07 9.08
N SER A 23 0.51 0.42 9.38
CA SER A 23 -0.54 -0.55 9.73
C SER A 23 -0.73 -1.60 8.63
N MET A 24 -0.74 -1.20 7.36
CA MET A 24 -0.81 -2.13 6.24
C MET A 24 0.47 -2.96 6.11
N VAL A 25 1.63 -2.31 6.04
CA VAL A 25 2.93 -2.95 5.82
C VAL A 25 3.26 -3.94 6.94
N TYR A 26 2.99 -3.61 8.20
CA TYR A 26 3.30 -4.51 9.30
C TYR A 26 2.12 -5.40 9.68
N GLY A 27 0.92 -5.21 9.13
CA GLY A 27 -0.26 -5.94 9.59
C GLY A 27 -0.50 -5.76 11.09
N LEU A 28 -0.38 -4.52 11.56
CA LEU A 28 -0.61 -4.09 12.94
C LEU A 28 -1.72 -3.06 12.97
N PRO A 29 -2.44 -2.91 14.09
CA PRO A 29 -3.37 -1.81 14.27
C PRO A 29 -2.71 -0.46 14.06
N GLN A 30 -3.49 0.50 13.56
CA GLN A 30 -3.09 1.91 13.52
C GLN A 30 -2.88 2.42 14.95
N LEU A 31 -1.94 3.34 15.12
CA LEU A 31 -1.63 3.97 16.40
C LEU A 31 -2.70 4.99 16.81
N VAL A 32 -3.31 5.66 15.83
CA VAL A 32 -4.33 6.69 16.05
C VAL A 32 -5.66 6.25 15.45
N ASP A 33 -6.74 6.43 16.21
CA ASP A 33 -8.10 6.30 15.69
C ASP A 33 -8.46 7.55 14.87
N TYR A 34 -8.33 7.42 13.55
CA TYR A 34 -8.58 8.51 12.64
C TYR A 34 -10.07 8.65 12.32
N ASN A 35 -10.64 9.84 12.52
CA ASN A 35 -11.95 10.14 11.95
C ASN A 35 -11.88 10.13 10.41
N THR A 36 -12.50 9.12 9.80
CA THR A 36 -12.63 8.83 8.37
C THR A 36 -14.00 9.22 7.79
N ARG A 37 -14.93 9.74 8.61
CA ARG A 37 -16.24 10.27 8.18
C ARG A 37 -16.09 11.65 7.55
N ILE A 38 -15.34 11.70 6.47
CA ILE A 38 -15.03 12.91 5.73
C ILE A 38 -15.63 12.72 4.35
N GLU A 39 -16.15 13.79 3.77
CA GLU A 39 -16.41 13.82 2.33
C GLU A 39 -15.07 13.64 1.62
N LEU A 40 -14.82 12.40 1.19
CA LEU A 40 -13.85 12.12 0.14
C LEU A 40 -14.23 13.04 -1.03
N PHE A 41 -13.26 13.53 -1.80
CA PHE A 41 -13.48 14.43 -2.94
C PHE A 41 -13.62 15.93 -2.61
N HIS A 42 -12.62 16.51 -1.93
CA HIS A 42 -12.46 17.97 -1.96
C HIS A 42 -11.92 18.44 -3.32
N PRO A 43 -12.39 19.57 -3.88
CA PRO A 43 -11.96 20.06 -5.18
C PRO A 43 -10.52 20.60 -5.20
N GLU A 44 -9.92 20.85 -4.02
CA GLU A 44 -8.56 21.37 -3.91
C GLU A 44 -7.54 20.27 -3.55
N PRO A 45 -6.35 20.30 -4.17
CA PRO A 45 -5.33 19.29 -3.93
C PRO A 45 -4.79 19.35 -2.50
N GLN A 46 -4.80 18.22 -1.82
CA GLN A 46 -4.42 18.12 -0.40
C GLN A 46 -2.90 18.13 -0.21
N SER A 47 -2.42 18.46 1.00
CA SER A 47 -0.98 18.48 1.32
C SER A 47 -0.30 17.13 1.10
N VAL A 48 -1.03 16.02 1.20
CA VAL A 48 -0.54 14.65 0.88
C VAL A 48 -0.33 14.46 -0.62
N GLU A 49 -1.18 15.05 -1.46
CA GLU A 49 -1.00 15.03 -2.92
C GLU A 49 0.24 15.82 -3.34
N ARG A 50 0.68 16.77 -2.51
CA ARG A 50 1.95 17.51 -2.68
C ARG A 50 3.20 16.68 -2.34
N PHE A 51 3.06 15.54 -1.62
CA PHE A 51 4.10 14.50 -1.57
C PHE A 51 4.19 13.69 -2.88
N GLY A 52 3.31 14.00 -3.82
CA GLY A 52 3.58 13.83 -5.23
C GLY A 52 3.34 12.44 -5.77
N CYS A 53 2.56 11.56 -5.11
CA CYS A 53 2.35 10.19 -5.62
C CYS A 53 1.23 9.35 -4.96
N PHE A 54 0.60 9.80 -3.87
CA PHE A 54 -0.49 9.07 -3.19
C PHE A 54 -1.70 9.99 -3.00
N PRO A 55 -2.86 9.68 -3.59
CA PRO A 55 -4.09 10.44 -3.39
C PRO A 55 -4.45 10.54 -1.92
N GLY A 56 -4.82 11.75 -1.46
CA GLY A 56 -5.30 11.92 -0.10
C GLY A 56 -6.51 11.03 0.20
N GLU A 57 -7.37 10.83 -0.81
CA GLU A 57 -8.52 9.91 -0.77
C GLU A 57 -8.12 8.47 -0.47
N PHE A 58 -7.02 8.00 -1.06
CA PHE A 58 -6.51 6.64 -0.83
C PHE A 58 -5.91 6.46 0.56
N VAL A 59 -5.41 7.52 1.20
CA VAL A 59 -5.02 7.47 2.63
C VAL A 59 -6.25 7.19 3.48
N VAL A 60 -7.36 7.89 3.21
CA VAL A 60 -8.61 7.73 3.97
C VAL A 60 -9.20 6.34 3.74
N LEU A 61 -9.26 5.87 2.48
CA LEU A 61 -9.72 4.51 2.18
C LEU A 61 -8.83 3.46 2.83
N LEU A 62 -7.50 3.62 2.79
CA LEU A 62 -6.58 2.71 3.48
C LEU A 62 -6.82 2.69 4.99
N ALA A 63 -7.08 3.85 5.61
CA ALA A 63 -7.43 3.90 7.03
C ALA A 63 -8.75 3.18 7.33
N LYS A 64 -9.76 3.32 6.49
CA LYS A 64 -11.01 2.55 6.61
C LYS A 64 -10.78 1.04 6.46
N ILE A 65 -9.93 0.61 5.52
CA ILE A 65 -9.59 -0.81 5.35
C ILE A 65 -8.92 -1.35 6.62
N ASN A 66 -7.95 -0.61 7.19
CA ASN A 66 -7.28 -0.99 8.43
C ASN A 66 -8.29 -1.10 9.59
N ALA A 67 -9.16 -0.11 9.78
CA ALA A 67 -10.20 -0.15 10.82
C ALA A 67 -11.19 -1.32 10.63
N CYS A 68 -11.50 -1.68 9.38
CA CYS A 68 -12.34 -2.85 9.08
C CYS A 68 -11.63 -4.17 9.42
N ARG A 69 -10.35 -4.31 9.03
CA ARG A 69 -9.49 -5.46 9.39
C ARG A 69 -9.40 -5.64 10.90
N ASP A 70 -9.26 -4.53 11.63
CA ASP A 70 -9.09 -4.52 13.09
C ASP A 70 -10.42 -4.54 13.85
N GLN A 71 -11.56 -4.64 13.14
CA GLN A 71 -12.91 -4.71 13.70
C GLN A 71 -13.29 -3.48 14.56
N THR A 72 -12.66 -2.34 14.31
CA THR A 72 -12.97 -1.06 14.98
C THR A 72 -13.95 -0.20 14.19
N SER A 73 -14.20 -0.55 12.92
CA SER A 73 -15.19 0.12 12.08
C SER A 73 -16.54 -0.61 12.04
N THR A 74 -17.63 0.16 12.02
CA THR A 74 -18.98 -0.35 11.74
C THR A 74 -19.36 -0.27 10.25
N GLU A 75 -18.52 0.33 9.41
CA GLU A 75 -18.73 0.44 7.96
C GLU A 75 -18.42 -0.90 7.28
N GLY A 76 -19.36 -1.41 6.48
CA GLY A 76 -19.16 -2.63 5.70
C GLY A 76 -18.11 -2.45 4.61
N TRP A 77 -17.24 -3.43 4.43
CA TRP A 77 -16.16 -3.38 3.44
C TRP A 77 -16.67 -3.22 2.00
N GLN A 78 -17.91 -3.60 1.71
CA GLN A 78 -18.54 -3.43 0.40
C GLN A 78 -18.65 -1.94 0.00
N SER A 79 -18.85 -1.04 0.97
CA SER A 79 -18.88 0.40 0.67
C SER A 79 -17.50 0.91 0.25
N ILE A 80 -16.44 0.39 0.87
CA ILE A 80 -15.05 0.71 0.54
C ILE A 80 -14.71 0.14 -0.85
N GLU A 81 -15.08 -1.12 -1.11
CA GLU A 81 -14.92 -1.77 -2.42
C GLU A 81 -15.60 -0.95 -3.52
N GLN A 82 -16.86 -0.57 -3.32
CA GLN A 82 -17.61 0.24 -4.28
C GLN A 82 -16.87 1.55 -4.60
N GLN A 83 -16.39 2.26 -3.57
CA GLN A 83 -15.62 3.50 -3.75
C GLN A 83 -14.33 3.29 -4.56
N LEU A 84 -13.61 2.18 -4.34
CA LEU A 84 -12.39 1.84 -5.09
C LEU A 84 -12.68 1.39 -6.53
N VAL A 85 -13.80 0.73 -6.77
CA VAL A 85 -14.20 0.26 -8.10
C VAL A 85 -14.75 1.40 -8.96
N SER A 86 -15.54 2.30 -8.37
CA SER A 86 -16.11 3.46 -9.07
C SER A 86 -15.16 4.66 -9.11
N TRP A 87 -13.96 4.54 -8.54
CA TRP A 87 -12.98 5.62 -8.57
C TRP A 87 -12.51 5.86 -10.01
N GLU A 88 -12.47 7.14 -10.40
CA GLU A 88 -11.92 7.59 -11.67
C GLU A 88 -10.85 8.64 -11.41
N SER A 89 -9.77 8.59 -12.18
CA SER A 89 -8.71 9.59 -12.12
C SER A 89 -9.25 10.95 -12.56
N ARG A 90 -9.12 11.96 -11.70
CA ARG A 90 -9.56 13.33 -11.99
C ARG A 90 -8.45 14.12 -12.66
N PRO A 91 -8.59 14.57 -13.92
CA PRO A 91 -7.55 15.34 -14.60
C PRO A 91 -7.34 16.74 -14.01
N GLN A 92 -8.30 17.27 -13.26
CA GLN A 92 -8.29 18.64 -12.73
C GLN A 92 -7.27 18.83 -11.59
N SER A 93 -6.82 17.76 -10.94
CA SER A 93 -5.75 17.78 -9.92
C SER A 93 -4.35 17.58 -10.51
N VAL A 94 -4.23 17.43 -11.84
CA VAL A 94 -2.94 17.27 -12.52
C VAL A 94 -2.17 18.59 -12.47
N PRO A 95 -0.88 18.59 -12.04
CA PRO A 95 -0.05 19.79 -12.10
C PRO A 95 0.03 20.34 -13.53
N ARG A 96 -0.33 21.62 -13.72
CA ARG A 96 -0.24 22.27 -15.04
C ARG A 96 1.20 22.23 -15.56
N GLY A 97 1.37 21.89 -16.84
CA GLY A 97 2.68 21.89 -17.51
C GLY A 97 3.50 20.60 -17.36
N LEU A 98 2.89 19.51 -16.88
CA LEU A 98 3.56 18.20 -16.81
C LEU A 98 3.81 17.65 -18.24
N GLU A 99 5.02 17.13 -18.48
CA GLU A 99 5.31 16.43 -19.73
C GLU A 99 4.40 15.21 -19.92
N SER A 100 4.05 14.88 -21.16
CA SER A 100 3.09 13.79 -21.48
C SER A 100 3.44 12.46 -20.83
N TRP A 101 4.72 12.09 -20.79
CA TRP A 101 5.18 10.85 -20.17
C TRP A 101 5.07 10.87 -18.64
N LYS A 102 5.26 12.03 -18.00
CA LYS A 102 5.07 12.20 -16.55
C LYS A 102 3.60 12.10 -16.19
N LEU A 103 2.70 12.59 -17.04
CA LEU A 103 1.27 12.43 -16.86
C LEU A 103 0.86 10.94 -16.94
N VAL A 104 1.37 10.21 -17.93
CA VAL A 104 1.14 8.76 -18.04
C VAL A 104 1.66 8.02 -16.81
N ALA A 105 2.87 8.34 -16.33
CA ALA A 105 3.43 7.72 -15.12
C ALA A 105 2.60 8.06 -13.87
N TRP A 106 2.13 9.30 -13.75
CA TRP A 106 1.26 9.74 -12.67
C TRP A 106 -0.05 8.94 -12.65
N LEU A 107 -0.75 8.88 -13.78
CA LEU A 107 -2.00 8.13 -13.90
C LEU A 107 -1.79 6.64 -13.62
N ALA A 108 -0.71 6.05 -14.14
CA ALA A 108 -0.37 4.65 -13.89
C ALA A 108 -0.14 4.37 -12.40
N LEU A 109 0.50 5.29 -11.68
CA LEU A 109 0.74 5.15 -10.25
C LEU A 109 -0.55 5.22 -9.43
N GLN A 110 -1.44 6.13 -9.79
CA GLN A 110 -2.75 6.29 -9.16
C GLN A 110 -3.58 5.01 -9.32
N GLU A 111 -3.64 4.50 -10.54
CA GLU A 111 -4.33 3.24 -10.84
C GLU A 111 -3.68 2.04 -10.14
N ALA A 112 -2.35 2.04 -10.00
CA ALA A 112 -1.64 1.00 -9.25
C ALA A 112 -2.00 1.02 -7.76
N TRP A 113 -2.20 2.21 -7.18
CA TRP A 113 -2.70 2.32 -5.80
C TRP A 113 -4.12 1.80 -5.66
N ARG A 114 -5.02 2.14 -6.59
CA ARG A 114 -6.40 1.62 -6.59
C ARG A 114 -6.43 0.09 -6.53
N HIS A 115 -5.66 -0.57 -7.40
CA HIS A 115 -5.56 -2.02 -7.40
C HIS A 115 -4.86 -2.58 -6.16
N THR A 116 -3.86 -1.88 -5.63
CA THR A 116 -3.17 -2.28 -4.40
C THR A 116 -4.13 -2.29 -3.20
N LEU A 117 -4.97 -1.26 -3.07
CA LEU A 117 -5.99 -1.20 -2.02
C LEU A 117 -7.06 -2.26 -2.19
N LEU A 118 -7.50 -2.55 -3.42
CA LEU A 118 -8.44 -3.65 -3.68
C LEU A 118 -7.86 -5.00 -3.25
N ILE A 119 -6.61 -5.31 -3.62
CA ILE A 119 -5.93 -6.54 -3.19
C ILE A 119 -5.86 -6.60 -1.67
N TYR A 120 -5.45 -5.50 -1.03
CA TYR A 120 -5.33 -5.45 0.43
C TYR A 120 -6.68 -5.64 1.13
N LEU A 121 -7.76 -5.02 0.64
CA LEU A 121 -9.12 -5.21 1.14
C LEU A 121 -9.53 -6.68 1.07
N TYR A 122 -9.35 -7.33 -0.08
CA TYR A 122 -9.72 -8.74 -0.24
C TYR A 122 -8.90 -9.68 0.65
N LEU A 123 -7.57 -9.46 0.74
CA LEU A 123 -6.71 -10.28 1.57
C LEU A 123 -7.00 -10.09 3.06
N ALA A 124 -6.97 -8.84 3.54
CA ALA A 124 -6.92 -8.55 4.97
C ALA A 124 -8.31 -8.46 5.62
N VAL A 125 -9.33 -8.07 4.87
CA VAL A 125 -10.69 -7.90 5.41
C VAL A 125 -11.60 -9.04 4.98
N CYS A 126 -11.64 -9.36 3.68
CA CYS A 126 -12.46 -10.47 3.20
C CYS A 126 -11.86 -11.85 3.52
N GLY A 127 -10.57 -11.91 3.88
CA GLY A 127 -9.89 -13.15 4.25
C GLY A 127 -9.71 -14.14 3.11
N VAL A 128 -9.86 -13.69 1.85
CA VAL A 128 -9.70 -14.59 0.68
C VAL A 128 -8.23 -14.80 0.34
N ALA A 129 -7.91 -15.94 -0.26
CA ALA A 129 -6.55 -16.27 -0.66
C ALA A 129 -6.14 -15.62 -1.99
N THR A 130 -4.83 -15.54 -2.24
CA THR A 130 -4.23 -14.89 -3.44
C THR A 130 -4.63 -15.51 -4.79
N ASP A 131 -5.31 -16.65 -4.83
CA ASP A 131 -5.86 -17.25 -6.05
C ASP A 131 -7.29 -16.80 -6.39
N ASP A 132 -7.94 -16.00 -5.52
CA ASP A 132 -9.20 -15.33 -5.81
C ASP A 132 -9.09 -14.55 -7.15
N PRO A 133 -10.05 -14.70 -8.08
CA PRO A 133 -10.01 -14.05 -9.39
C PRO A 133 -9.85 -12.53 -9.33
N ARG A 134 -10.40 -11.86 -8.32
CA ARG A 134 -10.31 -10.41 -8.13
C ARG A 134 -8.91 -9.97 -7.73
N ILE A 135 -8.26 -10.73 -6.85
CA ILE A 135 -6.86 -10.51 -6.46
C ILE A 135 -5.95 -10.78 -7.66
N ARG A 136 -6.14 -11.89 -8.38
CA ARG A 136 -5.32 -12.22 -9.56
C ARG A 136 -5.42 -11.14 -10.65
N THR A 137 -6.62 -10.65 -10.90
CA THR A 137 -6.87 -9.59 -11.88
C THR A 137 -6.17 -8.30 -11.45
N SER A 138 -6.37 -7.87 -10.21
CA SER A 138 -5.75 -6.64 -9.70
C SER A 138 -4.22 -6.73 -9.63
N SER A 139 -3.68 -7.88 -9.22
CA SER A 139 -2.22 -8.13 -9.17
C SER A 139 -1.59 -8.04 -10.56
N LYS A 140 -2.25 -8.61 -11.58
CA LYS A 140 -1.81 -8.48 -12.98
C LYS A 140 -1.80 -7.01 -13.42
N GLN A 141 -2.83 -6.23 -13.09
CA GLN A 141 -2.90 -4.82 -13.42
C GLN A 141 -1.77 -4.02 -12.76
N VAL A 142 -1.49 -4.25 -11.46
CA VAL A 142 -0.36 -3.59 -10.79
C VAL A 142 0.95 -3.91 -11.50
N PHE A 143 1.25 -5.18 -11.81
CA PHE A 143 2.48 -5.50 -12.56
C PHE A 143 2.57 -4.80 -13.92
N GLN A 144 1.46 -4.67 -14.65
CA GLN A 144 1.42 -3.97 -15.94
C GLN A 144 1.67 -2.47 -15.76
N LEU A 145 0.97 -1.82 -14.83
CA LEU A 145 1.10 -0.39 -14.54
C LEU A 145 2.51 -0.04 -14.05
N MET A 146 3.07 -0.90 -13.20
CA MET A 146 4.44 -0.78 -12.73
C MET A 146 5.49 -0.92 -13.85
N GLY A 147 5.15 -1.59 -14.96
CA GLY A 147 5.98 -1.62 -16.16
C GLY A 147 5.92 -0.34 -17.00
N VAL A 148 4.81 0.39 -16.94
CA VAL A 148 4.60 1.68 -17.64
C VAL A 148 5.37 2.82 -16.97
N ILE A 149 5.51 2.76 -15.64
CA ILE A 149 6.31 3.70 -14.86
C ILE A 149 7.78 3.46 -15.21
N LYS A 150 8.28 4.18 -16.23
CA LYS A 150 9.63 4.03 -16.76
C LYS A 150 10.65 4.12 -15.63
N ARG A 151 11.61 3.19 -15.64
CA ARG A 151 12.85 3.32 -14.88
C ARG A 151 13.55 4.58 -15.40
N GLN A 152 13.64 5.61 -14.57
CA GLN A 152 14.48 6.76 -14.86
C GLN A 152 15.93 6.40 -14.54
N ASP A 153 16.87 6.88 -15.35
CA ASP A 153 18.30 6.87 -15.05
C ASP A 153 18.76 8.32 -14.83
N PRO A 154 19.35 8.66 -13.67
CA PRO A 154 19.49 7.82 -12.48
C PRO A 154 18.11 7.48 -11.86
N PRO A 155 17.99 6.39 -11.08
CA PRO A 155 16.74 6.00 -10.45
C PRO A 155 16.25 7.10 -9.51
N VAL A 156 15.32 7.93 -9.99
CA VAL A 156 14.61 8.85 -9.13
C VAL A 156 13.71 8.02 -8.24
N SER A 157 14.16 7.83 -7.01
CA SER A 157 13.39 7.49 -5.81
C SER A 157 12.02 6.86 -6.07
N ASN A 158 11.99 5.55 -6.37
CA ASN A 158 10.78 4.73 -6.48
C ASN A 158 10.13 4.42 -5.11
N VAL A 159 10.32 5.29 -4.12
CA VAL A 159 9.74 5.20 -2.76
C VAL A 159 8.21 5.05 -2.83
N HIS A 160 7.62 5.67 -3.84
CA HIS A 160 6.19 5.74 -4.07
C HIS A 160 5.53 4.42 -4.47
N VAL A 161 6.33 3.40 -4.80
CA VAL A 161 5.85 2.11 -5.30
C VAL A 161 6.14 0.94 -4.36
N LEU A 162 6.69 1.24 -3.17
CA LEU A 162 7.04 0.23 -2.16
C LEU A 162 5.83 -0.62 -1.76
N CYS A 163 4.72 0.02 -1.42
CA CYS A 163 3.51 -0.67 -0.95
C CYS A 163 2.92 -1.56 -2.05
N GLN A 164 2.96 -1.09 -3.29
CA GLN A 164 2.50 -1.82 -4.45
C GLN A 164 3.34 -3.08 -4.64
N TYR A 165 4.66 -2.96 -4.61
CA TYR A 165 5.57 -4.11 -4.69
C TYR A 165 5.46 -5.07 -3.51
N LEU A 166 5.22 -4.56 -2.29
CA LEU A 166 4.93 -5.41 -1.14
C LEU A 166 3.66 -6.24 -1.40
N ILE A 167 2.55 -5.59 -1.73
CA ILE A 167 1.25 -6.25 -1.90
C ILE A 167 1.28 -7.23 -3.08
N VAL A 168 1.87 -6.88 -4.23
CA VAL A 168 2.04 -7.87 -5.32
C VAL A 168 3.10 -8.92 -5.01
N GLY A 169 4.04 -8.62 -4.11
CA GLY A 169 5.00 -9.58 -3.57
C GLY A 169 4.33 -10.68 -2.78
N ILE A 170 3.37 -10.33 -1.92
CA ILE A 170 2.48 -11.28 -1.25
C ILE A 170 1.75 -12.12 -2.32
N CYS A 171 1.19 -11.50 -3.36
CA CYS A 171 0.52 -12.23 -4.43
C CYS A 171 1.44 -12.99 -5.43
N SER A 172 2.77 -12.97 -5.25
CA SER A 172 3.71 -13.51 -6.24
C SER A 172 3.84 -15.03 -6.14
N ARG A 173 3.23 -15.72 -7.11
CA ARG A 173 3.18 -17.19 -7.16
C ARG A 173 4.23 -17.83 -8.06
N THR A 174 4.90 -17.03 -8.90
CA THR A 174 5.95 -17.51 -9.81
C THR A 174 7.30 -16.94 -9.43
N GLU A 175 8.37 -17.71 -9.64
CA GLU A 175 9.74 -17.24 -9.39
C GLU A 175 10.10 -16.00 -10.23
N LYS A 176 9.52 -15.87 -11.42
CA LYS A 176 9.67 -14.66 -12.26
C LYS A 176 9.11 -13.42 -11.56
N GLN A 177 7.92 -13.50 -10.99
CA GLN A 177 7.31 -12.39 -10.24
C GLN A 177 8.10 -12.08 -8.98
N ARG A 178 8.47 -13.11 -8.19
CA ARG A 178 9.26 -12.95 -6.95
C ARG A 178 10.60 -12.26 -7.20
N ARG A 179 11.30 -12.67 -8.27
CA ARG A 179 12.56 -12.04 -8.69
C ARG A 179 12.37 -10.56 -9.04
N LEU A 180 11.33 -10.25 -9.82
CA LEU A 180 11.02 -8.86 -10.18
C LEU A 180 10.72 -8.02 -8.92
N VAL A 181 9.91 -8.53 -7.99
CA VAL A 181 9.62 -7.83 -6.73
C VAL A 181 10.90 -7.60 -5.93
N ARG A 182 11.75 -8.63 -5.78
CA ARG A 182 13.02 -8.52 -5.05
C ARG A 182 13.94 -7.46 -5.65
N GLU A 183 14.12 -7.48 -6.97
CA GLU A 183 14.92 -6.47 -7.68
C GLU A 183 14.39 -5.05 -7.40
N ARG A 184 13.07 -4.87 -7.45
CA ARG A 184 12.45 -3.55 -7.31
C ARG A 184 12.46 -3.02 -5.89
N LEU A 185 12.26 -3.89 -4.90
CA LEU A 185 12.40 -3.54 -3.49
C LEU A 185 13.87 -3.24 -3.14
N GLY A 186 14.82 -3.94 -3.75
CA GLY A 186 16.26 -3.67 -3.58
C GLY A 186 16.64 -2.24 -3.94
N TYR A 187 16.14 -1.73 -5.08
CA TYR A 187 16.36 -0.32 -5.47
C TYR A 187 15.66 0.69 -4.55
N ALA A 188 14.53 0.33 -3.94
CA ALA A 188 13.85 1.22 -3.00
C ALA A 188 14.60 1.38 -1.67
N ALA A 189 15.46 0.42 -1.29
CA ALA A 189 16.30 0.51 -0.09
C ALA A 189 17.38 1.61 -0.17
N GLU A 190 17.76 2.04 -1.38
CA GLU A 190 18.73 3.14 -1.60
C GLU A 190 18.14 4.53 -1.33
N THR A 191 16.87 4.60 -0.94
CA THR A 191 16.11 5.83 -0.88
C THR A 191 15.79 6.30 0.53
N ARG A 192 15.76 7.62 0.72
CA ARG A 192 15.66 8.33 2.01
C ARG A 192 14.38 8.07 2.83
N MET A 193 13.51 7.13 2.45
CA MET A 193 12.41 6.66 3.29
C MET A 193 12.89 5.53 4.22
N TRP A 194 13.90 5.84 5.04
CA TRP A 194 14.47 4.98 6.08
C TRP A 194 13.45 4.41 7.07
N LEU A 195 12.20 4.89 7.03
CA LEU A 195 11.16 4.64 8.02
C LEU A 195 10.46 3.28 7.87
N LEU A 196 10.44 2.66 6.69
CA LEU A 196 9.79 1.34 6.47
C LEU A 196 10.78 0.16 6.40
N ARG A 197 12.05 0.39 6.73
CA ARG A 197 13.12 -0.63 6.76
C ARG A 197 13.04 -1.62 5.58
N VAL A 198 13.01 -1.12 4.35
CA VAL A 198 12.76 -1.90 3.12
C VAL A 198 13.52 -3.23 3.00
N PRO A 199 14.80 -3.38 3.41
CA PRO A 199 15.49 -4.67 3.39
C PRO A 199 14.78 -5.75 4.23
N GLU A 200 14.17 -5.36 5.34
CA GLU A 200 13.39 -6.25 6.23
C GLU A 200 12.10 -6.74 5.56
N ILE A 201 11.52 -5.95 4.64
CA ILE A 201 10.33 -6.38 3.89
C ILE A 201 10.67 -7.52 2.93
N VAL A 202 11.86 -7.48 2.30
CA VAL A 202 12.30 -8.55 1.40
C VAL A 202 12.49 -9.87 2.15
N THR A 203 13.07 -9.83 3.35
CA THR A 203 13.26 -11.05 4.16
C THR A 203 11.93 -11.66 4.60
N VAL A 204 10.93 -10.82 4.94
CA VAL A 204 9.56 -11.28 5.21
C VAL A 204 8.95 -11.99 4.00
N LEU A 205 9.11 -11.42 2.80
CA LEU A 205 8.60 -12.03 1.56
C LEU A 205 9.34 -13.32 1.22
N ASP A 206 10.66 -13.39 1.42
CA ASP A 206 11.44 -14.61 1.21
C ASP A 206 10.97 -15.73 2.14
N HIS A 207 10.77 -15.45 3.43
CA HIS A 207 10.20 -16.41 4.37
C HIS A 207 8.80 -16.88 3.93
N LEU A 208 7.95 -15.96 3.47
CA LEU A 208 6.62 -16.28 2.97
C LEU A 208 6.65 -17.18 1.74
N TRP A 209 7.52 -16.87 0.77
CA TRP A 209 7.67 -17.61 -0.49
C TRP A 209 8.28 -19.00 -0.32
N LEU A 210 9.19 -19.15 0.66
CA LEU A 210 9.82 -20.41 1.05
C LEU A 210 9.02 -21.18 2.12
N GLY A 211 7.96 -20.59 2.66
CA GLY A 211 7.04 -21.20 3.62
C GLY A 211 5.67 -21.46 2.99
N ALA A 212 4.67 -20.70 3.43
CA ALA A 212 3.27 -20.87 3.00
C ALA A 212 3.08 -20.77 1.48
N GLY A 213 3.88 -19.95 0.80
CA GLY A 213 3.84 -19.77 -0.65
C GLY A 213 4.68 -20.77 -1.45
N MET A 214 5.29 -21.80 -0.83
CA MET A 214 6.14 -22.75 -1.55
C MET A 214 5.43 -23.32 -2.78
N ALA A 215 6.20 -23.56 -3.85
CA ALA A 215 5.68 -24.05 -5.13
C ALA A 215 4.53 -23.20 -5.73
N GLY A 216 4.40 -21.94 -5.32
CA GLY A 216 3.36 -21.04 -5.82
C GLY A 216 1.96 -21.31 -5.23
N GLN A 217 1.90 -21.92 -4.04
CA GLN A 217 0.64 -22.10 -3.33
C GLN A 217 -0.04 -20.75 -3.03
N PRO A 218 -1.38 -20.70 -3.05
CA PRO A 218 -2.11 -19.53 -2.63
C PRO A 218 -1.87 -19.26 -1.14
N ILE A 219 -1.62 -18.00 -0.81
CA ILE A 219 -1.47 -17.55 0.58
C ILE A 219 -2.61 -16.62 0.99
N THR A 220 -2.78 -16.46 2.28
CA THR A 220 -3.73 -15.54 2.94
C THR A 220 -3.00 -14.36 3.59
N TRP A 221 -3.76 -13.37 4.08
CA TRP A 221 -3.19 -12.32 4.92
C TRP A 221 -2.57 -12.85 6.22
N GLY A 222 -3.13 -13.92 6.80
CA GLY A 222 -2.61 -14.56 8.00
C GLY A 222 -1.19 -15.11 7.80
N ASP A 223 -0.93 -15.76 6.67
CA ASP A 223 0.39 -16.30 6.32
C ASP A 223 1.45 -15.19 6.21
N TYR A 224 1.05 -14.05 5.63
CA TYR A 224 1.88 -12.86 5.56
C TYR A 224 2.20 -12.31 6.96
N VAL A 225 1.18 -12.13 7.82
CA VAL A 225 1.36 -11.64 9.19
C VAL A 225 2.26 -12.59 10.00
N GLN A 226 2.12 -13.91 9.82
CA GLN A 226 2.97 -14.89 10.49
C GLN A 226 4.43 -14.79 10.02
N SER A 227 4.66 -14.68 8.71
CA SER A 227 6.01 -14.48 8.16
C SER A 227 6.62 -13.17 8.64
N ARG A 228 5.81 -12.10 8.72
CA ARG A 228 6.22 -10.81 9.27
C ARG A 228 6.64 -10.94 10.72
N ARG A 229 5.84 -11.59 11.58
CA ARG A 229 6.17 -11.80 13.00
C ARG A 229 7.44 -12.63 13.19
N ALA A 230 7.65 -13.63 12.34
CA ALA A 230 8.83 -14.49 12.42
C ALA A 230 10.12 -13.74 12.06
N MET A 231 10.09 -12.92 11.00
CA MET A 231 11.29 -12.21 10.51
C MET A 231 11.49 -10.86 11.21
N LEU A 232 10.43 -10.23 11.69
CA LEU A 232 10.42 -8.92 12.36
C LEU A 232 9.66 -9.01 13.68
N PRO A 233 10.25 -9.68 14.69
CA PRO A 233 9.66 -9.75 16.01
C PRO A 233 9.61 -8.35 16.61
N LEU A 234 8.40 -7.89 16.91
CA LEU A 234 8.21 -6.72 17.75
C LEU A 234 8.28 -7.23 19.18
N SER A 235 9.23 -6.72 19.97
CA SER A 235 9.34 -7.07 21.38
C SER A 235 8.04 -6.66 22.09
N ASP A 236 7.27 -7.65 22.54
CA ASP A 236 6.15 -7.45 23.46
C ASP A 236 6.69 -6.85 24.76
N GLN A 237 6.55 -5.54 24.94
CA GLN A 237 6.86 -4.88 26.20
C GLN A 237 5.76 -5.09 27.26
N SER A 238 5.24 -6.31 27.38
CA SER A 238 4.20 -6.67 28.37
C SER A 238 4.65 -7.67 29.43
N ASN A 239 5.90 -8.17 29.40
CA ASN A 239 6.38 -9.19 30.34
C ASN A 239 7.64 -8.79 31.15
N THR A 240 7.80 -7.52 31.50
CA THR A 240 8.82 -7.08 32.48
C THR A 240 8.24 -6.11 33.51
N MET A 241 7.15 -6.51 34.17
CA MET A 241 6.80 -6.05 35.52
C MET A 241 6.22 -7.24 36.29
N GLY A 242 7.10 -8.07 36.81
CA GLY A 242 6.83 -9.10 37.81
C GLY A 242 7.86 -8.99 38.91
#